data_AF-A0A4Q7AHX3-F1
#
_entry.id   AF-A0A4Q7AHX3-F1
#
_cell.length_a   1.000
_cell.length_b   1.000
_cell.length_c   1.000
_cell.angle_alpha   90.00
_cell.angle_beta   90.00
_cell.angle_gamma   90.00
#
_symmetry.space_group_name_H-M   'P 1'
#
loop_
_entity.id
_entity.type
_entity.pdbx_description
1 polymer ?
#
loop_
_entity_poly.entity_id
_entity_poly.type
_entity_poly.pdbx_seq_one_letter_code
_entity_poly.pdbx_strand_id
1 'polypeptide(L)'
;MNEAQIIKKIELDYLAQFSADLINLTIPRHIPLNQLNHAQMNYLEELLNIENNVHLDIFVKNINTKEIFEIEIQDFEKITRSASNYIIENIKFNLASAIIFIGVYYQEDIEHLAKDKASPAKINTLYICIAVITMIFSIYLIFNINDQYGKIFEFIVFSVGFLAIAYIYETFKSLLPKRKKLREKEHQYLIAEYLGLHLEQTAVNILKLDI
;
A
#
# COMPACT_ATOMS: atom_id res chain seq x y z
N MET A 1 2.89 14.17 14.37
CA MET A 1 2.40 13.06 15.23
C MET A 1 3.36 11.89 15.06
N ASN A 2 3.68 11.10 16.10
CA ASN A 2 4.62 9.98 15.90
C ASN A 2 3.90 8.75 15.31
N GLU A 3 4.67 7.80 14.75
CA GLU A 3 4.15 6.59 14.09
C GLU A 3 3.15 5.80 14.97
N ALA A 4 3.49 5.59 16.24
CA ALA A 4 2.64 4.87 17.19
C ALA A 4 1.31 5.58 17.49
N GLN A 5 1.30 6.92 17.52
CA GLN A 5 0.07 7.70 17.68
C GLN A 5 -0.85 7.59 16.47
N ILE A 6 -0.28 7.52 15.25
CA ILE A 6 -1.06 7.35 14.02
C ILE A 6 -1.69 5.96 14.00
N ILE A 7 -0.92 4.91 14.29
CA ILE A 7 -1.45 3.53 14.39
C ILE A 7 -2.62 3.50 15.37
N LYS A 8 -2.40 3.99 16.60
CA LYS A 8 -3.44 3.98 17.64
C LYS A 8 -4.69 4.78 17.23
N LYS A 9 -4.52 5.90 16.53
CA LYS A 9 -5.64 6.70 16.02
C LYS A 9 -6.47 5.89 15.02
N ILE A 10 -5.82 5.27 14.04
CA ILE A 10 -6.49 4.44 13.02
C ILE A 10 -7.24 3.27 13.69
N GLU A 11 -6.60 2.58 14.63
CA GLU A 11 -7.22 1.49 15.38
C GLU A 11 -8.46 1.93 16.16
N LEU A 12 -8.39 3.08 16.85
CA LEU A 12 -9.51 3.61 17.62
C LEU A 12 -10.66 4.05 16.71
N ASP A 13 -10.35 4.73 15.60
CA ASP A 13 -11.35 5.17 14.63
C ASP A 13 -12.07 3.96 13.99
N TYR A 14 -11.32 2.89 13.69
CA TYR A 14 -11.89 1.64 13.19
C TYR A 14 -12.77 0.97 14.24
N LEU A 15 -12.29 0.84 15.49
CA LEU A 15 -13.06 0.20 16.55
C LEU A 15 -14.31 0.98 16.96
N ALA A 16 -14.31 2.30 16.79
CA ALA A 16 -15.47 3.14 17.05
C ALA A 16 -16.67 2.86 16.12
N GLN A 17 -16.45 2.12 15.03
CA GLN A 17 -17.51 1.71 14.10
C GLN A 17 -18.33 0.52 14.63
N PHE A 18 -17.84 -0.19 15.65
CA PHE A 18 -18.55 -1.33 16.26
C PHE A 18 -19.23 -0.95 17.56
N SER A 19 -20.40 -1.53 17.80
CA SER A 19 -21.02 -1.47 19.11
C SER A 19 -20.15 -2.20 20.14
N ALA A 20 -19.96 -1.59 21.32
CA ALA A 20 -19.05 -2.11 22.36
C ALA A 20 -19.44 -3.52 22.84
N ASP A 21 -20.73 -3.85 22.78
CA ASP A 21 -21.28 -5.15 23.20
C ASP A 21 -20.99 -6.29 22.22
N LEU A 22 -20.54 -5.98 20.99
CA LEU A 22 -20.25 -6.97 19.95
C LEU A 22 -18.74 -7.21 19.73
N ILE A 23 -17.89 -6.39 20.35
CA ILE A 23 -16.44 -6.57 20.36
C ILE A 23 -16.11 -7.87 21.10
N ASN A 24 -15.43 -8.81 20.42
CA ASN A 24 -15.11 -10.19 20.85
C ASN A 24 -16.20 -11.25 20.67
N LEU A 25 -17.35 -10.93 20.06
CA LEU A 25 -18.33 -11.96 19.70
C LEU A 25 -17.77 -12.81 18.55
N THR A 26 -17.83 -14.14 18.68
CA THR A 26 -17.37 -15.05 17.61
C THR A 26 -18.55 -15.54 16.78
N ILE A 27 -18.47 -15.36 15.46
CA ILE A 27 -19.41 -15.95 14.50
C ILE A 27 -18.88 -17.35 14.15
N PRO A 28 -19.55 -18.45 14.52
CA PRO A 28 -19.10 -19.79 14.19
C PRO A 28 -19.13 -20.03 12.67
N ARG A 29 -18.10 -20.74 12.18
CA ARG A 29 -17.97 -21.15 10.78
C ARG A 29 -18.61 -22.51 10.55
N HIS A 30 -19.00 -22.79 9.31
CA HIS A 30 -19.47 -24.08 8.85
C HIS A 30 -20.67 -24.68 9.59
N ILE A 31 -21.45 -23.83 10.28
CA ILE A 31 -22.77 -24.19 10.79
C ILE A 31 -23.85 -23.43 10.00
N PRO A 32 -25.04 -24.02 9.81
CA PRO A 32 -26.19 -23.34 9.23
C PRO A 32 -26.49 -22.02 9.93
N LEU A 33 -26.77 -20.96 9.17
CA LEU A 33 -27.02 -19.62 9.73
C LEU A 33 -28.22 -19.58 10.68
N ASN A 34 -29.20 -20.48 10.51
CA ASN A 34 -30.34 -20.59 11.42
C ASN A 34 -29.98 -21.15 12.81
N GLN A 35 -28.75 -21.62 13.00
CA GLN A 35 -28.23 -22.05 14.30
C GLN A 35 -27.48 -20.91 15.04
N LEU A 36 -27.25 -19.77 14.38
CA LEU A 36 -26.70 -18.58 15.04
C LEU A 36 -27.71 -18.02 16.03
N ASN A 37 -27.23 -17.59 17.19
CA ASN A 37 -28.07 -16.86 18.13
C ASN A 37 -28.34 -15.42 17.63
N HIS A 38 -29.29 -14.74 18.26
CA HIS A 38 -29.68 -13.38 17.86
C HIS A 38 -28.51 -12.38 17.91
N ALA A 39 -27.62 -12.48 18.90
CA ALA A 39 -26.46 -11.60 19.00
C ALA A 39 -25.46 -11.83 17.85
N GLN A 40 -25.25 -13.09 17.46
CA GLN A 40 -24.37 -13.46 16.34
C GLN A 40 -24.94 -13.02 14.99
N MET A 41 -26.26 -13.12 14.82
CA MET A 41 -26.92 -12.64 13.60
C MET A 41 -26.83 -11.11 13.48
N ASN A 42 -27.13 -10.40 14.56
CA ASN A 42 -26.98 -8.93 14.59
C ASN A 42 -25.54 -8.51 14.33
N TYR A 43 -24.57 -9.21 14.90
CA TYR A 43 -23.16 -8.90 14.66
C TYR A 43 -22.74 -9.12 13.21
N LEU A 44 -23.19 -10.22 12.60
CA LEU A 44 -22.96 -10.47 11.18
C LEU A 44 -23.57 -9.36 10.30
N GLU A 45 -24.76 -8.86 10.65
CA GLU A 45 -25.39 -7.72 9.98
C GLU A 45 -24.58 -6.42 10.15
N GLU A 46 -24.08 -6.14 11.36
CA GLU A 46 -23.23 -4.97 11.62
C GLU A 46 -21.91 -5.01 10.84
N LEU A 47 -21.31 -6.20 10.67
CA LEU A 47 -20.09 -6.38 9.87
C LEU A 47 -20.33 -6.14 8.37
N LEU A 48 -21.55 -6.41 7.88
CA LEU A 48 -21.93 -6.18 6.49
C LEU A 48 -22.37 -4.74 6.22
N ASN A 49 -22.64 -3.96 7.27
CA ASN A 49 -23.10 -2.59 7.09
C ASN A 49 -21.97 -1.72 6.49
N ILE A 50 -22.18 -1.29 5.25
CA ILE A 50 -21.20 -0.54 4.45
C ILE A 50 -20.83 0.80 5.11
N GLU A 51 -21.74 1.40 5.89
CA GLU A 51 -21.46 2.64 6.62
C GLU A 51 -20.35 2.47 7.67
N ASN A 52 -20.15 1.23 8.13
CA ASN A 52 -19.17 0.92 9.15
C ASN A 52 -17.76 0.71 8.58
N ASN A 53 -17.47 0.93 7.28
CA ASN A 53 -16.12 0.86 6.67
C ASN A 53 -15.24 -0.29 7.21
N VAL A 54 -15.82 -1.48 7.37
CA VAL A 54 -15.20 -2.54 8.17
C VAL A 54 -14.06 -3.26 7.42
N HIS A 55 -13.91 -3.00 6.11
CA HIS A 55 -12.91 -3.60 5.23
C HIS A 55 -12.85 -5.13 5.37
N LEU A 56 -14.01 -5.79 5.29
CA LEU A 56 -14.11 -7.25 5.34
C LEU A 56 -14.73 -7.81 4.08
N ASP A 57 -14.27 -9.00 3.72
CA ASP A 57 -14.91 -9.85 2.73
C ASP A 57 -15.55 -11.03 3.47
N ILE A 58 -16.87 -11.17 3.35
CA ILE A 58 -17.64 -12.25 4.00
C ILE A 58 -18.09 -13.23 2.92
N PHE A 59 -17.64 -14.48 3.04
CA PHE A 59 -17.95 -15.56 2.12
C PHE A 59 -18.97 -16.53 2.72
N VAL A 60 -20.05 -16.75 1.98
CA VAL A 60 -21.13 -17.67 2.33
C VAL A 60 -21.16 -18.81 1.34
N LYS A 61 -21.43 -20.01 1.85
CA LYS A 61 -21.61 -21.21 1.04
C LYS A 61 -23.06 -21.67 1.09
N ASN A 62 -23.64 -21.89 -0.08
CA ASN A 62 -24.92 -22.57 -0.19
C ASN A 62 -24.72 -24.08 0.01
N ILE A 63 -25.39 -24.65 1.00
CA ILE A 63 -25.26 -26.07 1.38
C ILE A 63 -25.72 -26.99 0.26
N ASN A 64 -26.75 -26.58 -0.49
CA ASN A 64 -27.39 -27.38 -1.53
C ASN A 64 -26.59 -27.33 -2.83
N THR A 65 -26.21 -26.13 -3.29
CA THR A 65 -25.47 -25.97 -4.56
C THR A 65 -23.96 -26.10 -4.40
N LYS A 66 -23.44 -26.04 -3.17
CA LYS A 66 -22.01 -25.99 -2.83
C LYS A 66 -21.27 -24.75 -3.35
N GLU A 67 -21.99 -23.78 -3.92
CA GLU A 67 -21.42 -22.52 -4.39
C GLU A 67 -21.01 -21.65 -3.20
N ILE A 68 -19.85 -21.01 -3.34
CA ILE A 68 -19.31 -20.03 -2.40
C ILE A 68 -19.32 -18.68 -3.11
N PHE A 69 -19.84 -17.67 -2.45
CA PHE A 69 -19.87 -16.30 -2.96
C PHE A 69 -19.67 -15.31 -1.82
N GLU A 70 -19.09 -14.16 -2.16
CA GLU A 70 -19.01 -13.02 -1.27
C GLU A 70 -20.39 -12.39 -1.14
N ILE A 71 -20.72 -11.89 0.05
CA ILE A 71 -22.02 -11.29 0.34
C ILE A 71 -21.88 -9.83 0.70
N GLU A 72 -22.85 -9.04 0.22
CA GLU A 72 -23.03 -7.66 0.63
C GLU A 72 -24.30 -7.53 1.50
N ILE A 73 -24.48 -6.36 2.13
CA ILE A 73 -25.69 -6.08 2.92
C ILE A 73 -27.00 -6.32 2.15
N GLN A 74 -26.98 -6.11 0.83
CA GLN A 74 -28.15 -6.31 -0.04
C GLN A 74 -28.54 -7.79 -0.16
N ASP A 75 -27.58 -8.71 -0.07
CA ASP A 75 -27.81 -10.15 -0.12
C ASP A 75 -28.25 -10.72 1.23
N PHE A 76 -27.98 -9.99 2.31
CA PHE A 76 -28.20 -10.46 3.67
C PHE A 76 -29.66 -10.82 3.95
N GLU A 77 -30.63 -10.00 3.49
CA GLU A 77 -32.06 -10.29 3.66
C GLU A 77 -32.48 -11.58 2.94
N LYS A 78 -31.94 -11.82 1.74
CA LYS A 78 -32.23 -13.03 0.96
C LYS A 78 -31.65 -14.27 1.63
N ILE A 79 -30.44 -14.16 2.17
CA ILE A 79 -29.74 -15.25 2.84
C ILE A 79 -30.42 -15.61 4.16
N THR A 80 -30.81 -14.62 4.96
CA THR A 80 -31.49 -14.81 6.25
C THR A 80 -32.86 -15.45 6.08
N ARG A 81 -33.63 -15.12 5.03
CA ARG A 81 -34.90 -15.80 4.69
C ARG A 81 -34.75 -17.29 4.42
N SER A 82 -33.56 -17.73 4.02
CA SER A 82 -33.22 -19.13 3.74
C SER A 82 -32.01 -19.60 4.55
N ALA A 83 -31.89 -19.11 5.79
CA ALA A 83 -30.70 -19.28 6.63
C ALA A 83 -30.26 -20.74 6.83
N SER A 84 -31.20 -21.71 6.79
CA SER A 84 -30.88 -23.14 6.89
C SER A 84 -30.08 -23.68 5.70
N ASN A 85 -30.07 -22.98 4.56
CA ASN A 85 -29.38 -23.39 3.34
C ASN A 85 -27.98 -22.77 3.21
N TYR A 86 -27.56 -21.93 4.14
CA TYR A 86 -26.32 -21.17 4.04
C TYR A 86 -25.45 -21.35 5.27
N ILE A 87 -24.13 -21.34 5.07
CA ILE A 87 -23.12 -21.33 6.13
C ILE A 87 -22.11 -20.22 5.86
N ILE A 88 -21.55 -19.62 6.92
CA ILE A 88 -20.35 -18.79 6.78
C ILE A 88 -19.18 -19.72 6.49
N GLU A 89 -18.56 -19.55 5.32
CA GLU A 89 -17.34 -20.27 4.95
C GLU A 89 -16.11 -19.51 5.48
N ASN A 90 -16.09 -18.18 5.35
CA ASN A 90 -14.96 -17.37 5.75
C ASN A 90 -15.36 -15.89 5.98
N ILE A 91 -14.70 -15.20 6.91
CA ILE A 91 -14.71 -13.73 7.07
C ILE A 91 -13.24 -13.28 7.10
N LYS A 92 -12.82 -12.54 6.08
CA LYS A 92 -11.44 -12.06 5.92
C LYS A 92 -11.34 -10.56 6.01
N PHE A 93 -10.17 -10.08 6.43
CA PHE A 93 -9.83 -8.68 6.29
C PHE A 93 -9.41 -8.37 4.84
N ASN A 94 -10.04 -7.36 4.26
CA ASN A 94 -9.70 -6.84 2.94
C ASN A 94 -8.62 -5.78 3.06
N LEU A 95 -7.37 -6.24 3.10
CA LEU A 95 -6.21 -5.36 3.21
C LEU A 95 -6.14 -4.34 2.07
N ALA A 96 -6.51 -4.71 0.84
CA ALA A 96 -6.47 -3.78 -0.29
C ALA A 96 -7.43 -2.59 -0.10
N SER A 97 -8.65 -2.86 0.36
CA SER A 97 -9.64 -1.85 0.70
C SER A 97 -9.13 -0.95 1.84
N ALA A 98 -8.58 -1.55 2.89
CA ALA A 98 -8.02 -0.82 4.02
C ALA A 98 -6.84 0.09 3.63
N ILE A 99 -5.93 -0.37 2.77
CA ILE A 99 -4.80 0.44 2.28
C ILE A 99 -5.29 1.66 1.51
N ILE A 100 -6.29 1.50 0.65
CA ILE A 100 -6.88 2.60 -0.10
C ILE A 100 -7.54 3.59 0.85
N PHE A 101 -8.34 3.12 1.81
CA PHE A 101 -8.97 3.96 2.81
C PHE A 101 -7.95 4.73 3.64
N ILE A 102 -6.91 4.05 4.14
CA ILE A 102 -5.84 4.67 4.92
C ILE A 102 -5.12 5.74 4.08
N GLY A 103 -4.78 5.42 2.83
CA GLY A 103 -4.13 6.32 1.89
C GLY A 103 -4.92 7.60 1.59
N VAL A 104 -6.26 7.51 1.59
CA VAL A 104 -7.15 8.64 1.28
C VAL A 104 -7.52 9.42 2.54
N TYR A 105 -7.97 8.74 3.60
CA TYR A 105 -8.51 9.39 4.80
C TYR A 105 -7.41 9.91 5.73
N TYR A 106 -6.27 9.22 5.82
CA TYR A 106 -5.13 9.61 6.65
C TYR A 106 -3.97 10.18 5.82
N GLN A 107 -4.28 10.78 4.66
CA GLN A 107 -3.27 11.30 3.73
C GLN A 107 -2.29 12.27 4.41
N GLU A 108 -2.77 13.18 5.26
CA GLU A 108 -1.92 14.15 5.97
C GLU A 108 -0.95 13.47 6.95
N ASP A 109 -1.43 12.47 7.69
CA ASP A 109 -0.62 11.68 8.62
C ASP A 109 0.45 10.88 7.87
N ILE A 110 0.10 10.30 6.71
CA ILE A 110 1.03 9.59 5.83
C ILE A 110 2.07 10.55 5.24
N GLU A 111 1.65 11.74 4.79
CA GLU A 111 2.55 12.76 4.28
C GLU A 111 3.56 13.23 5.33
N HIS A 112 3.13 13.36 6.58
CA HIS A 112 4.01 13.68 7.70
C HIS A 112 5.06 12.58 7.92
N LEU A 113 4.64 11.32 7.95
CA LEU A 113 5.56 10.18 8.10
C LEU A 113 6.55 10.06 6.93
N ALA A 114 6.09 10.33 5.71
CA ALA A 114 6.93 10.30 4.51
C ALA A 114 8.01 11.40 4.54
N LYS A 115 7.67 12.60 5.02
CA LYS A 115 8.59 13.73 5.11
C LYS A 115 9.68 13.54 6.18
N ASP A 116 9.34 12.93 7.31
CA ASP A 116 10.30 12.70 8.41
C ASP A 116 11.41 11.69 8.06
N LYS A 117 11.17 10.80 7.08
CA LYS A 117 12.14 9.76 6.66
C LYS A 117 12.74 9.99 5.26
N ALA A 118 12.31 11.00 4.52
CA ALA A 118 12.84 11.32 3.19
C ALA A 118 14.20 12.02 3.27
N SER A 119 15.27 11.26 3.54
CA SER A 119 16.62 11.78 3.34
C SER A 119 16.90 11.88 1.83
N PRO A 120 17.35 13.04 1.31
CA PRO A 120 17.75 13.14 -0.08
C PRO A 120 18.84 12.11 -0.37
N ALA A 121 18.77 11.47 -1.54
CA ALA A 121 19.81 10.54 -1.97
C ALA A 121 21.17 11.25 -1.84
N LYS A 122 22.10 10.67 -1.07
CA LYS A 122 23.43 11.25 -0.87
C LYS A 122 24.14 11.26 -2.21
N ILE A 123 24.23 12.43 -2.81
CA ILE A 123 25.00 12.65 -4.02
C ILE A 123 26.47 12.73 -3.61
N ASN A 124 27.29 11.86 -4.20
CA ASN A 124 28.72 11.91 -3.98
C ASN A 124 29.34 13.01 -4.88
N THR A 125 29.51 14.20 -4.31
CA THR A 125 29.99 15.40 -5.00
C THR A 125 31.35 15.18 -5.69
N LEU A 126 32.22 14.35 -5.13
CA LEU A 126 33.55 14.08 -5.70
C LEU A 126 33.45 13.46 -7.10
N TYR A 127 32.63 12.43 -7.27
CA TYR A 127 32.49 11.75 -8.57
C TYR A 127 31.80 12.63 -9.60
N ILE A 128 30.89 13.51 -9.19
CA ILE A 128 30.30 14.50 -10.10
C ILE A 128 31.37 15.49 -10.57
N CYS A 129 32.19 16.02 -9.66
CA CYS A 129 33.27 16.92 -10.05
C CYS A 129 34.22 16.26 -11.06
N ILE A 130 34.60 15.00 -10.81
CA ILE A 130 35.41 14.22 -11.75
C ILE A 130 34.72 14.07 -13.11
N ALA A 131 33.43 13.75 -13.14
CA ALA A 131 32.67 13.60 -14.38
C ALA A 131 32.57 14.94 -15.14
N VAL A 132 32.32 16.05 -14.45
CA VAL A 132 32.26 17.39 -15.06
C VAL A 132 33.62 17.79 -15.65
N ILE A 133 34.71 17.58 -14.90
CA ILE A 133 36.07 17.83 -15.40
C ILE A 133 36.36 16.97 -16.63
N THR A 134 36.01 15.69 -16.60
CA THR A 134 36.19 14.75 -17.71
C THR A 134 35.41 15.19 -18.95
N MET A 135 34.17 15.66 -18.78
CA MET A 135 33.35 16.21 -19.86
C MET A 135 33.99 17.47 -20.46
N ILE A 136 34.39 18.44 -19.63
CA ILE A 136 35.04 19.68 -20.10
C ILE A 136 36.33 19.36 -20.85
N PHE A 137 37.15 18.45 -20.32
CA PHE A 137 38.41 18.05 -20.95
C PHE A 137 38.17 17.32 -22.28
N SER A 138 37.15 16.47 -22.36
CA SER A 138 36.77 15.79 -23.61
C SER A 138 36.30 16.78 -24.68
N ILE A 139 35.50 17.78 -24.30
CA ILE A 139 35.06 18.86 -25.20
C ILE A 139 36.27 19.67 -25.68
N TYR A 140 37.17 20.06 -24.77
CA TYR A 140 38.38 20.78 -25.12
C TYR A 140 39.25 20.00 -26.12
N LEU A 141 39.45 18.71 -25.88
CA LEU A 141 40.20 17.84 -26.79
C LEU A 141 39.52 17.76 -28.16
N ILE A 142 38.20 17.58 -28.23
CA ILE A 142 37.47 17.53 -29.52
C ILE A 142 37.71 18.80 -30.36
N PHE A 143 37.74 19.98 -29.74
CA PHE A 143 37.99 21.23 -30.46
C PHE A 143 39.46 21.49 -30.82
N ASN A 144 40.40 20.77 -30.21
CA ASN A 144 41.85 20.96 -30.42
C ASN A 144 42.55 19.73 -31.03
N ILE A 145 41.80 18.69 -31.39
CA ILE A 145 42.33 17.55 -32.14
C ILE A 145 42.69 18.03 -33.54
N ASN A 146 43.98 17.95 -33.86
CA ASN A 146 44.49 18.06 -35.22
C ASN A 146 44.29 16.72 -35.95
N ASP A 147 44.20 16.75 -37.29
CA ASP A 147 44.09 15.56 -38.18
C ASP A 147 45.18 14.48 -37.94
N GLN A 148 46.23 14.78 -37.19
CA GLN A 148 47.33 13.88 -36.86
C GLN A 148 46.98 12.75 -35.87
N TYR A 149 45.93 12.89 -35.06
CA TYR A 149 45.65 11.93 -33.97
C TYR A 149 44.79 10.73 -34.40
N GLY A 150 44.24 10.76 -35.63
CA GLY A 150 43.47 9.67 -36.21
C GLY A 150 42.07 9.48 -35.61
N LYS A 151 41.17 8.95 -36.43
CA LYS A 151 39.73 8.80 -36.10
C LYS A 151 39.43 7.94 -34.87
N ILE A 152 40.32 7.01 -34.52
CA ILE A 152 40.16 6.13 -33.35
C ILE A 152 40.30 6.95 -32.06
N PHE A 153 41.24 7.90 -32.02
CA PHE A 153 41.43 8.75 -30.85
C PHE A 153 40.23 9.67 -30.61
N GLU A 154 39.71 10.29 -31.68
CA GLU A 154 38.47 11.08 -31.64
C GLU A 154 37.29 10.29 -31.07
N PHE A 155 37.13 9.04 -31.50
CA PHE A 155 36.06 8.17 -31.03
C PHE A 155 36.17 7.83 -29.53
N ILE A 156 37.40 7.61 -29.04
CA ILE A 156 37.66 7.35 -27.62
C ILE A 156 37.32 8.58 -26.79
N VAL A 157 37.78 9.76 -27.19
CA VAL A 157 37.51 11.03 -26.50
C VAL A 157 36.00 11.31 -26.45
N PHE A 158 35.30 11.11 -27.57
CA PHE A 158 33.85 11.25 -27.63
C PHE A 158 33.14 10.27 -26.69
N SER A 159 33.54 9.00 -26.69
CA SER A 159 32.96 7.97 -25.84
C SER A 159 33.14 8.27 -24.35
N VAL A 160 34.32 8.73 -23.94
CA VAL A 160 34.62 9.13 -22.56
C VAL A 160 33.79 10.34 -22.15
N GLY A 161 33.69 11.37 -23.00
CA GLY A 161 32.82 12.53 -22.76
C GLY A 161 31.35 12.14 -22.64
N PHE A 162 30.87 11.25 -23.51
CA PHE A 162 29.50 10.75 -23.48
C PHE A 162 29.21 9.96 -22.20
N LEU A 163 30.12 9.09 -21.76
CA LEU A 163 29.99 8.35 -20.50
C LEU A 163 29.95 9.27 -19.28
N ALA A 164 30.74 10.35 -19.28
CA ALA A 164 30.71 11.35 -18.22
C ALA A 164 29.34 12.07 -18.16
N ILE A 165 28.78 12.44 -19.31
CA ILE A 165 27.42 13.02 -19.40
C ILE A 165 26.37 12.01 -18.93
N ALA A 166 26.47 10.75 -19.35
CA ALA A 166 25.55 9.68 -18.95
C ALA A 166 25.59 9.45 -17.43
N TYR A 167 26.78 9.47 -16.83
CA TYR A 167 26.95 9.36 -15.38
C TYR A 167 26.30 10.52 -14.63
N ILE A 168 26.53 11.76 -15.07
CA ILE A 168 25.88 12.96 -14.51
C ILE A 168 24.36 12.82 -14.63
N TYR A 169 23.86 12.45 -15.81
CA TYR A 169 22.45 12.26 -16.04
C TYR A 169 21.85 11.23 -15.08
N GLU A 170 22.39 10.00 -14.99
CA GLU A 170 21.87 8.97 -14.08
C GLU A 170 21.91 9.41 -12.61
N THR A 171 22.95 10.14 -12.20
CA THR A 171 23.08 10.66 -10.83
C THR A 171 22.00 11.69 -10.50
N PHE A 172 21.65 12.58 -11.43
CA PHE A 172 20.62 13.61 -11.24
C PHE A 172 19.21 13.15 -11.64
N LYS A 173 19.09 12.02 -12.35
CA LYS A 173 17.81 11.49 -12.85
C LYS A 173 16.79 11.32 -11.73
N SER A 174 17.21 10.83 -10.56
CA SER A 174 16.35 10.67 -9.39
C SER A 174 15.87 11.99 -8.78
N LEU A 175 16.55 13.11 -9.05
CA LEU A 175 16.15 14.45 -8.62
C LEU A 175 15.14 15.09 -9.58
N LEU A 176 14.91 14.51 -10.76
CA LEU A 176 13.91 15.03 -11.69
C LEU A 176 12.53 15.02 -11.03
N PRO A 177 11.74 16.11 -11.17
CA PRO A 177 10.50 16.31 -10.43
C PRO A 177 9.48 15.19 -10.65
N LYS A 178 9.42 14.62 -11.86
CA LYS A 178 8.56 13.47 -12.18
C LYS A 178 8.93 12.23 -11.37
N ARG A 179 10.23 11.92 -11.25
CA ARG A 179 10.71 10.73 -10.51
C ARG A 179 10.62 10.93 -9.01
N LYS A 180 10.89 12.14 -8.54
CA LYS A 180 10.70 12.52 -7.13
C LYS A 180 9.23 12.31 -6.72
N LYS A 181 8.28 12.84 -7.50
CA LYS A 181 6.84 12.66 -7.24
C LYS A 181 6.40 11.20 -7.28
N LEU A 182 6.94 10.40 -8.21
CA LEU A 182 6.65 8.97 -8.28
C LEU A 182 7.13 8.25 -7.01
N ARG A 183 8.37 8.51 -6.60
CA ARG A 183 8.98 7.90 -5.42
C ARG A 183 8.28 8.31 -4.12
N GLU A 184 7.83 9.57 -4.03
CA GLU A 184 7.02 10.05 -2.92
C GLU A 184 5.71 9.28 -2.84
N LYS A 185 5.01 9.08 -3.96
CA LYS A 185 3.78 8.27 -4.00
C LYS A 185 4.02 6.80 -3.64
N GLU A 186 5.09 6.20 -4.15
CA GLU A 186 5.48 4.83 -3.80
C GLU A 186 5.74 4.72 -2.29
N HIS A 187 6.45 5.69 -1.71
CA HIS A 187 6.73 5.70 -0.28
C HIS A 187 5.46 5.90 0.56
N GLN A 188 4.56 6.80 0.13
CA GLN A 188 3.26 6.99 0.77
C GLN A 188 2.41 5.70 0.73
N TYR A 189 2.42 4.99 -0.40
CA TYR A 189 1.74 3.70 -0.55
C TYR A 189 2.31 2.66 0.42
N LEU A 190 3.64 2.54 0.51
CA LEU A 190 4.30 1.63 1.45
C LEU A 190 3.99 1.96 2.92
N ILE A 191 3.84 3.24 3.26
CA ILE A 191 3.41 3.66 4.59
C ILE A 191 1.95 3.26 4.83
N ALA A 192 1.06 3.48 3.86
CA ALA A 192 -0.34 3.06 3.96
C ALA A 192 -0.46 1.54 4.10
N GLU A 193 0.32 0.77 3.35
CA GLU A 193 0.44 -0.69 3.45
C GLU A 193 0.88 -1.11 4.86
N TYR A 194 1.95 -0.50 5.38
CA TYR A 194 2.42 -0.77 6.73
C TYR A 194 1.35 -0.50 7.80
N LEU A 195 0.64 0.63 7.69
CA LEU A 195 -0.46 0.97 8.61
C LEU A 195 -1.65 0.00 8.45
N GLY A 196 -1.95 -0.42 7.22
CA GLY A 196 -2.99 -1.40 6.91
C GLY A 196 -2.71 -2.77 7.53
N LEU A 197 -1.46 -3.21 7.54
CA LEU A 197 -1.06 -4.46 8.19
C LEU A 197 -1.23 -4.41 9.71
N HIS A 198 -0.96 -3.27 10.35
CA HIS A 198 -1.26 -3.09 11.78
C HIS A 198 -2.77 -3.15 12.03
N LEU A 199 -3.56 -2.50 11.18
CA LEU A 199 -5.02 -2.55 11.28
C LEU A 199 -5.56 -3.97 11.09
N GLU A 200 -5.04 -4.73 10.12
CA GLU A 200 -5.38 -6.14 9.89
C GLU A 200 -5.13 -6.97 11.15
N GLN A 201 -3.95 -6.85 11.76
CA GLN A 201 -3.61 -7.58 12.99
C GLN A 201 -4.61 -7.25 14.11
N THR A 202 -4.96 -5.98 14.26
CA THR A 202 -5.93 -5.53 15.26
C THR A 202 -7.33 -6.07 14.96
N ALA A 203 -7.80 -6.00 13.71
CA ALA A 203 -9.10 -6.50 13.27
C ALA A 203 -9.22 -8.02 13.44
N VAL A 204 -8.22 -8.79 12.99
CA VAL A 204 -8.19 -10.26 13.12
C VAL A 204 -8.30 -10.67 14.59
N ASN A 205 -7.56 -10.00 15.47
CA ASN A 205 -7.53 -10.34 16.88
C ASN A 205 -8.84 -10.00 17.61
N ILE A 206 -9.44 -8.85 17.29
CA ILE A 206 -10.62 -8.32 17.97
C ILE A 206 -11.91 -8.93 17.43
N LEU A 207 -12.05 -9.01 16.11
CA LEU A 207 -13.24 -9.51 15.43
C LEU A 207 -13.20 -11.04 15.20
N LYS A 208 -12.11 -11.72 15.59
CA LYS A 208 -11.90 -13.17 15.42
C LYS A 208 -12.08 -13.60 13.95
N LEU A 209 -11.41 -12.88 13.06
CA LEU A 209 -11.43 -13.13 11.63
C LEU A 209 -10.60 -14.36 11.28
N ASP A 210 -10.81 -14.88 10.08
CA ASP A 210 -10.01 -15.97 9.53
C ASP A 210 -8.70 -15.40 8.93
N ILE A 211 -7.61 -16.17 9.06
CA ILE A 211 -6.27 -15.85 8.54
C ILE A 211 -6.06 -16.51 7.17
#